data_AF-A0A1A9QF14-F1
#
_entry.id   AF-A0A1A9QF14-F1
#
_cell.length_a   1.000
_cell.length_b   1.000
_cell.length_c   1.000
_cell.angle_alpha   90.00
_cell.angle_beta   90.00
_cell.angle_gamma   90.00
#
_symmetry.space_group_name_H-M   'P 1'
#
loop_
_entity.id
_entity.type
_entity.pdbx_description
1 polymer ?
#
loop_
_entity_poly.entity_id
_entity_poly.type
_entity_poly.pdbx_seq_one_letter_code
_entity_poly.pdbx_strand_id
1 'polypeptide(L)'
;MVNKIAIGVASTGVLAGAATGSYFYLTSGYTIEALFEKNKGNKSNLTKSSANKNLWLEKWKAYITANTPSGTITKNNSWNVSDWETNKNKNTEVPEAFAESCESKLKDKVTGTEDQKYKDFLNWCVKDN
;
A
#
# COMPACT_ATOMS: atom_id res chain seq x y z
N MET A 1 38.04 -14.00 28.77
CA MET A 1 36.97 -13.79 27.78
C MET A 1 37.07 -12.36 27.26
N VAL A 2 37.55 -12.22 26.03
CA VAL A 2 37.36 -11.03 25.16
C VAL A 2 35.86 -11.00 24.78
N ASN A 3 35.15 -9.89 24.57
CA ASN A 3 35.55 -8.56 24.14
C ASN A 3 34.50 -7.51 24.59
N LYS A 4 34.94 -6.28 24.84
CA LYS A 4 34.11 -5.10 25.16
C LYS A 4 33.52 -4.51 23.87
N ILE A 5 32.29 -3.98 23.91
CA ILE A 5 31.90 -2.85 23.06
C ILE A 5 31.20 -1.82 23.95
N ALA A 6 31.96 -0.78 24.31
CA ALA A 6 31.44 0.44 24.90
C ALA A 6 30.82 1.28 23.78
N ILE A 7 29.52 1.53 23.85
CA ILE A 7 28.84 2.50 22.98
C ILE A 7 29.17 3.88 23.56
N GLY A 8 30.27 4.46 23.07
CA GLY A 8 30.62 5.84 23.35
C GLY A 8 29.67 6.78 22.62
N VAL A 9 28.69 7.35 23.32
CA VAL A 9 27.99 8.55 22.84
C VAL A 9 28.92 9.72 23.11
N ALA A 10 29.71 10.11 22.11
CA ALA A 10 30.47 11.36 22.15
C ALA A 10 29.50 12.52 21.88
N SER A 11 28.89 13.04 22.95
CA SER A 11 28.29 14.37 22.96
C SER A 11 29.39 15.40 23.18
N THR A 12 29.91 16.00 22.10
CA THR A 12 30.43 17.38 22.08
C THR A 12 30.90 17.72 20.67
N GLY A 13 30.27 18.74 20.09
CA GLY A 13 30.62 19.28 18.78
C GLY A 13 29.43 19.93 18.11
N VAL A 14 29.17 21.20 18.42
CA VAL A 14 28.41 22.06 17.50
C VAL A 14 29.26 22.17 16.24
N LEU A 15 28.97 21.35 15.24
CA LEU A 15 29.50 21.56 13.90
C LEU A 15 28.70 22.70 13.29
N ALA A 16 29.30 23.89 13.29
CA ALA A 16 28.96 24.94 12.34
C ALA A 16 29.31 24.41 10.93
N GLY A 17 28.41 23.63 10.37
CA GLY A 17 28.51 23.07 9.03
C GLY A 17 27.10 22.90 8.51
N ALA A 18 26.79 23.57 7.41
CA ALA A 18 25.52 23.44 6.71
C ALA A 18 25.36 22.00 6.20
N ALA A 19 24.83 21.12 7.04
CA ALA A 19 24.27 19.84 6.63
C ALA A 19 22.75 19.99 6.41
N THR A 20 22.32 21.11 5.85
CA THR A 20 20.95 21.31 5.34
C THR A 20 20.82 20.66 3.96
N GLY A 21 21.08 19.35 3.85
CA GLY A 21 21.04 18.67 2.56
C GLY A 21 20.63 17.20 2.66
N SER A 22 21.12 16.49 3.67
CA SER A 22 20.85 15.06 3.82
C SER A 22 19.53 14.75 4.55
N TYR A 23 19.02 15.65 5.38
CA TYR A 23 17.75 15.42 6.08
C TYR A 23 16.53 15.48 5.13
N PHE A 24 16.63 16.25 4.03
CA PHE A 24 15.55 16.40 3.07
C PHE A 24 15.37 15.16 2.18
N TYR A 25 16.46 14.45 1.86
CA TYR A 25 16.41 13.20 1.08
C TYR A 25 15.80 12.01 1.84
N LEU A 26 15.81 12.03 3.18
CA LEU A 26 15.23 10.96 3.98
C LEU A 26 13.70 11.08 4.18
N THR A 27 13.09 12.20 3.75
CA THR A 27 11.64 12.45 3.93
C THR A 27 10.82 12.40 2.63
N SER A 28 11.44 12.14 1.49
CA SER A 28 10.77 12.06 0.19
C SER A 28 10.23 10.66 -0.12
N GLY A 29 9.04 10.34 0.41
CA GLY A 29 8.27 9.16 -0.02
C GLY A 29 7.79 9.27 -1.47
N TYR A 30 7.63 8.14 -2.16
CA TYR A 30 7.08 8.05 -3.51
C TYR A 30 5.56 7.98 -3.45
N THR A 31 4.86 8.51 -4.44
CA THR A 31 3.44 8.12 -4.61
C THR A 31 3.37 6.67 -5.09
N ILE A 32 2.31 5.95 -4.72
CA ILE A 32 2.07 4.59 -5.21
C ILE A 32 2.05 4.57 -6.74
N GLU A 33 1.47 5.58 -7.39
CA GLU A 33 1.49 5.74 -8.85
C GLU A 33 2.90 5.79 -9.41
N ALA A 34 3.74 6.72 -8.92
CA ALA A 34 5.10 6.88 -9.43
C ALA A 34 5.94 5.62 -9.20
N LEU A 35 5.76 4.98 -8.04
CA LEU A 35 6.46 3.75 -7.72
C LEU A 35 5.96 2.57 -8.55
N PHE A 36 4.66 2.47 -8.80
CA PHE A 36 4.06 1.45 -9.65
C PHE A 36 4.54 1.59 -11.09
N GLU A 37 4.46 2.78 -11.67
CA GLU A 37 4.90 3.05 -13.05
C GLU A 37 6.38 2.71 -13.26
N LYS A 38 7.22 2.97 -12.25
CA LYS A 38 8.64 2.59 -12.26
C LYS A 38 8.88 1.07 -12.23
N ASN A 39 7.96 0.29 -11.64
CA ASN A 39 8.15 -1.13 -11.36
C ASN A 39 7.10 -2.06 -12.02
N LYS A 40 6.21 -1.52 -12.86
CA LYS A 40 5.03 -2.27 -13.35
C LYS A 40 5.38 -3.46 -14.22
N GLY A 41 6.50 -3.44 -14.96
CA GLY A 41 6.82 -4.48 -15.92
C GLY A 41 5.68 -4.68 -16.93
N ASN A 42 5.12 -5.89 -17.00
CA ASN A 42 3.95 -6.23 -17.82
C ASN A 42 2.60 -6.01 -17.11
N LYS A 43 2.56 -5.37 -15.95
CA LYS A 43 1.34 -5.14 -15.17
C LYS A 43 0.63 -3.85 -15.57
N SER A 44 -0.67 -3.80 -15.29
CA SER A 44 -1.48 -2.59 -15.36
C SER A 44 -2.37 -2.46 -14.13
N ASN A 45 -2.67 -1.24 -13.73
CA ASN A 45 -3.70 -0.98 -12.74
C ASN A 45 -5.09 -1.23 -13.37
N LEU A 46 -5.98 -1.81 -12.58
CA LEU A 46 -7.39 -1.89 -12.91
C LEU A 46 -8.01 -0.51 -12.77
N THR A 47 -8.73 -0.10 -13.81
CA THR A 47 -9.51 1.13 -13.85
C THR A 47 -10.99 0.80 -13.83
N LYS A 48 -11.86 1.74 -13.44
CA LYS A 48 -13.32 1.58 -13.59
C LYS A 48 -13.73 1.22 -15.03
N SER A 49 -12.98 1.69 -16.03
CA SER A 49 -13.19 1.39 -17.45
C SER A 49 -12.73 -0.02 -17.88
N SER A 50 -12.03 -0.75 -17.00
CA SER A 50 -11.60 -2.11 -17.28
C SER A 50 -12.82 -3.03 -17.31
N ALA A 51 -13.30 -3.37 -18.51
CA ALA A 51 -14.48 -4.22 -18.75
C ALA A 51 -14.38 -5.66 -18.21
N ASN A 52 -13.28 -6.01 -17.53
CA ASN A 52 -13.03 -7.33 -16.99
C ASN A 52 -13.62 -7.49 -15.59
N LYS A 53 -14.95 -7.67 -15.52
CA LYS A 53 -15.71 -7.96 -14.30
C LYS A 53 -15.09 -9.10 -13.48
N ASN A 54 -14.56 -10.13 -14.14
CA ASN A 54 -13.93 -11.28 -13.48
C ASN A 54 -12.65 -10.91 -12.73
N LEU A 55 -11.81 -10.02 -13.29
CA LEU A 55 -10.58 -9.58 -12.63
C LEU A 55 -10.91 -8.72 -11.41
N TRP A 56 -11.83 -7.77 -11.57
CA TRP A 56 -12.31 -6.97 -10.44
C TRP A 56 -12.90 -7.85 -9.32
N LEU A 57 -13.60 -8.93 -9.69
CA LEU A 57 -14.18 -9.86 -8.74
C LEU A 57 -13.12 -10.67 -7.98
N GLU A 58 -12.06 -11.09 -8.66
CA GLU A 58 -10.90 -11.73 -8.03
C GLU A 58 -10.27 -10.81 -6.99
N LYS A 59 -10.03 -9.55 -7.35
CA LYS A 59 -9.43 -8.56 -6.43
C LYS A 59 -10.31 -8.25 -5.25
N TRP A 60 -11.62 -8.14 -5.48
CA TRP A 60 -12.58 -7.95 -4.40
C TRP A 60 -12.60 -9.12 -3.42
N LYS A 61 -12.57 -10.37 -3.91
CA LYS A 61 -12.44 -11.56 -3.07
C LYS A 61 -11.17 -11.54 -2.24
N ALA A 62 -10.03 -11.18 -2.85
CA ALA A 62 -8.76 -11.06 -2.14
C ALA A 62 -8.83 -10.00 -1.02
N TYR A 63 -9.46 -8.85 -1.29
CA TYR A 63 -9.71 -7.82 -0.28
C TYR A 63 -10.56 -8.35 0.87
N ILE A 64 -11.69 -9.01 0.58
CA ILE A 64 -12.55 -9.62 1.60
C ILE A 64 -11.74 -10.58 2.47
N THR A 65 -11.04 -11.54 1.86
CA THR A 65 -10.27 -12.55 2.59
C THR A 65 -9.23 -11.94 3.52
N ALA A 66 -8.49 -10.92 3.04
CA ALA A 66 -7.50 -10.21 3.85
C ALA A 66 -8.12 -9.43 5.02
N ASN A 67 -9.38 -9.01 4.87
CA ASN A 67 -10.13 -8.22 5.83
C ASN A 67 -11.18 -9.03 6.63
N THR A 68 -11.16 -10.36 6.53
CA THR A 68 -11.98 -11.28 7.33
C THR A 68 -11.17 -12.50 7.81
N PRO A 69 -10.08 -12.32 8.60
CA PRO A 69 -9.31 -13.45 9.08
C PRO A 69 -10.16 -14.30 10.04
N SER A 70 -10.35 -15.59 9.70
CA SER A 70 -11.02 -16.62 10.51
C SER A 70 -12.52 -16.42 10.77
N GLY A 71 -13.32 -16.39 9.70
CA GLY A 71 -14.77 -16.72 9.74
C GLY A 71 -15.67 -15.84 10.62
N THR A 72 -15.10 -14.84 11.28
CA THR A 72 -15.76 -13.95 12.23
C THR A 72 -15.58 -12.55 11.70
N ILE A 73 -16.67 -11.94 11.25
CA ILE A 73 -16.62 -10.56 10.76
C ILE A 73 -16.61 -9.60 11.95
N THR A 74 -15.44 -9.45 12.53
CA THR A 74 -15.14 -8.38 13.49
C THR A 74 -14.37 -7.31 12.74
N LYS A 75 -15.08 -6.42 12.04
CA LYS A 75 -14.58 -5.24 11.29
C LYS A 75 -13.06 -5.19 11.04
N ASN A 76 -12.60 -5.79 9.95
CA ASN A 76 -11.46 -5.23 9.22
C ASN A 76 -12.00 -4.72 7.88
N ASN A 77 -11.76 -3.45 7.60
CA ASN A 77 -12.10 -2.73 6.38
C ASN A 77 -10.98 -1.71 6.19
N SER A 78 -9.76 -2.20 5.90
CA SER A 78 -8.52 -1.43 5.95
C SER A 78 -8.56 -0.18 5.07
N TRP A 79 -9.36 -0.19 4.01
CA TRP A 79 -9.55 0.95 3.12
C TRP A 79 -10.83 1.76 3.37
N ASN A 80 -11.61 1.43 4.40
CA ASN A 80 -12.88 2.09 4.73
C ASN A 80 -13.86 2.14 3.55
N VAL A 81 -13.99 1.05 2.80
CA VAL A 81 -15.00 0.89 1.75
C VAL A 81 -16.38 1.15 2.37
N SER A 82 -17.10 2.16 1.88
CA SER A 82 -18.34 2.68 2.50
C SER A 82 -19.39 1.60 2.69
N ASP A 83 -19.59 0.78 1.67
CA ASP A 83 -20.65 -0.24 1.64
C ASP A 83 -20.14 -1.62 2.06
N TRP A 84 -19.08 -1.65 2.86
CA TRP A 84 -18.44 -2.89 3.33
C TRP A 84 -19.43 -3.86 3.99
N GLU A 85 -20.24 -3.37 4.94
CA GLU A 85 -21.15 -4.22 5.72
C GLU A 85 -22.15 -4.99 4.83
N THR A 86 -22.59 -4.37 3.74
CA THR A 86 -23.54 -4.95 2.78
C THR A 86 -22.87 -5.83 1.73
N ASN A 87 -21.59 -5.60 1.43
CA ASN A 87 -20.90 -6.26 0.31
C ASN A 87 -19.85 -7.30 0.73
N LYS A 88 -19.39 -7.30 1.98
CA LYS A 88 -18.36 -8.23 2.49
C LYS A 88 -18.67 -9.72 2.32
N ASN A 89 -19.94 -10.08 2.19
CA ASN A 89 -20.39 -11.46 1.94
C ASN A 89 -20.75 -11.71 0.46
N LYS A 90 -20.70 -10.67 -0.38
CA LYS A 90 -21.05 -10.74 -1.80
C LYS A 90 -19.77 -10.87 -2.62
N ASN A 91 -19.59 -12.04 -3.22
CA ASN A 91 -18.42 -12.38 -4.02
C ASN A 91 -18.75 -12.48 -5.52
N THR A 92 -19.87 -11.90 -5.95
CA THR A 92 -20.41 -11.89 -7.32
C THR A 92 -20.42 -10.50 -7.96
N GLU A 93 -20.33 -9.46 -7.14
CA GLU A 93 -20.38 -8.05 -7.53
C GLU A 93 -19.30 -7.28 -6.82
N VAL A 94 -18.76 -6.27 -7.50
CA VAL A 94 -17.65 -5.45 -7.03
C VAL A 94 -18.24 -4.10 -6.64
N PRO A 95 -18.12 -3.66 -5.38
CA PRO A 95 -18.60 -2.35 -4.97
C PRO A 95 -17.87 -1.24 -5.71
N GLU A 96 -18.60 -0.21 -6.15
CA GLU A 96 -17.98 0.94 -6.79
C GLU A 96 -16.97 1.63 -5.87
N ALA A 97 -17.30 1.77 -4.57
CA ALA A 97 -16.40 2.32 -3.56
C ALA A 97 -15.08 1.54 -3.43
N PHE A 98 -15.06 0.24 -3.71
CA PHE A 98 -13.83 -0.54 -3.73
C PHE A 98 -12.98 -0.19 -4.96
N ALA A 99 -13.59 -0.07 -6.15
CA ALA A 99 -12.88 0.35 -7.36
C ALA A 99 -12.34 1.80 -7.24
N GLU A 100 -13.12 2.71 -6.64
CA GLU A 100 -12.67 4.08 -6.33
C GLU A 100 -11.50 4.13 -5.35
N SER A 101 -11.49 3.20 -4.39
CA SER A 101 -10.39 3.11 -3.43
C SER A 101 -9.07 2.90 -4.18
N CYS A 102 -9.03 2.04 -5.19
CA CYS A 102 -7.84 1.82 -6.02
C CYS A 102 -7.31 3.11 -6.67
N GLU A 103 -8.20 3.94 -7.23
CA GLU A 103 -7.83 5.22 -7.84
C GLU A 103 -7.34 6.22 -6.79
N SER A 104 -7.93 6.22 -5.59
CA SER A 104 -7.48 7.08 -4.49
C SER A 104 -6.09 6.68 -3.98
N LYS A 105 -5.79 5.37 -3.91
CA LYS A 105 -4.53 4.84 -3.36
C LYS A 105 -3.31 5.20 -4.18
N LEU A 106 -3.46 5.42 -5.48
CA LEU A 106 -2.37 5.91 -6.35
C LEU A 106 -1.68 7.17 -5.79
N LYS A 107 -2.42 8.02 -5.07
CA LYS A 107 -1.93 9.28 -4.49
C LYS A 107 -1.25 9.11 -3.13
N ASP A 108 -1.40 7.95 -2.48
CA ASP A 108 -0.80 7.71 -1.18
C ASP A 108 0.73 7.70 -1.27
N LYS A 109 1.38 8.32 -0.29
CA LYS A 109 2.84 8.28 -0.16
C LYS A 109 3.28 7.00 0.55
N VAL A 110 4.31 6.37 0.00
CA VAL A 110 4.94 5.14 0.49
C VAL A 110 6.45 5.29 0.53
N THR A 111 7.07 4.51 1.40
CA THR A 111 8.53 4.50 1.59
C THR A 111 9.28 3.72 0.51
N GLY A 112 8.61 2.78 -0.16
CA GLY A 112 9.20 1.94 -1.20
C GLY A 112 8.35 0.72 -1.51
N THR A 113 8.92 -0.25 -2.24
CA THR A 113 8.20 -1.45 -2.68
C THR A 113 7.84 -2.40 -1.53
N GLU A 114 8.55 -2.28 -0.41
CA GLU A 114 8.30 -3.09 0.79
C GLU A 114 7.17 -2.55 1.66
N ASP A 115 6.70 -1.33 1.41
CA ASP A 115 5.63 -0.67 2.15
C ASP A 115 4.31 -1.44 2.02
N GLN A 116 3.63 -1.68 3.14
CA GLN A 116 2.39 -2.47 3.15
C GLN A 116 1.31 -1.83 2.27
N LYS A 117 1.21 -0.50 2.22
CA LYS A 117 0.22 0.17 1.36
C LYS A 117 0.47 -0.10 -0.12
N TYR A 118 1.74 -0.16 -0.52
CA TYR A 118 2.11 -0.49 -1.89
C TYR A 118 1.80 -1.96 -2.21
N LYS A 119 2.11 -2.88 -1.29
CA LYS A 119 1.78 -4.31 -1.43
C LYS A 119 0.26 -4.54 -1.51
N ASP A 120 -0.52 -3.86 -0.68
CA ASP A 120 -1.99 -3.92 -0.71
C ASP A 120 -2.53 -3.42 -2.05
N PHE A 121 -2.01 -2.30 -2.56
CA PHE A 121 -2.37 -1.78 -3.88
C PHE A 121 -2.06 -2.80 -5.00
N LEU A 122 -0.87 -3.41 -4.99
CA LEU A 122 -0.53 -4.44 -5.98
C LEU A 122 -1.46 -5.65 -5.90
N ASN A 123 -1.84 -6.06 -4.69
CA ASN A 123 -2.69 -7.23 -4.50
C ASN A 123 -4.14 -7.00 -4.94
N TRP A 124 -4.66 -5.79 -4.78
CA TRP A 124 -6.09 -5.51 -4.93
C TRP A 124 -6.45 -4.61 -6.12
N CYS A 125 -5.47 -3.97 -6.76
CA CYS A 125 -5.72 -3.01 -7.84
C CYS A 125 -4.93 -3.27 -9.11
N VAL A 126 -4.09 -4.31 -9.16
CA VAL A 126 -3.19 -4.55 -10.29
C VAL A 126 -3.48 -5.92 -10.93
N LYS A 127 -3.43 -5.95 -12.26
CA LYS A 127 -3.47 -7.18 -13.06
C LYS A 127 -2.19 -7.34 -13.86
N ASP A 128 -1.85 -8.58 -14.16
CA ASP A 128 -0.90 -8.88 -15.23
C ASP A 128 -1.61 -8.68 -16.59
N ASN A 129 -0.87 -8.17 -17.59
CA ASN A 129 -1.34 -8.08 -18.97
C ASN A 129 -1.04 -9.36 -19.76
#